data_AF-A0A843XMX2-F1
#
_entry.id   AF-A0A843XMX2-F1
#
_cell.length_a   1.000
_cell.length_b   1.000
_cell.length_c   1.000
_cell.angle_alpha   90.00
_cell.angle_beta   90.00
_cell.angle_gamma   90.00
#
_symmetry.space_group_name_H-M   'P 1'
#
loop_
_entity.id
_entity.type
_entity.pdbx_description
1 polymer ?
#
loop_
_entity_poly.entity_id
_entity_poly.type
_entity_poly.pdbx_seq_one_letter_code
_entity_poly.pdbx_strand_id
1 'polypeptide(L)'
;SCTKLMCNCRGKIDPGSASRYIMLLVHAHVQGPVDSWKEFPQSVWELLFDMFTRRYVFTRPEDLPRARVVWESTAQTNFRKSMWEAQDKATKTTSSRDPTAWLDYGPVWLKRDYWESLCHHWATGPWQERSQAAKRNRAAHPEKNVHTSGSVSYATHSQKLRHELERGPTFRELFDRTHKQKGTNEYVSESACTIAEAYDRTMADRYAEGTPQPDLDPEAWGDAAGGPRYMSIFL
;
A
#
# COMPACT_ATOMS: atom_id res chain seq x y z
N SER A 1 29.24 14.76 -2.73
CA SER A 1 29.40 13.70 -3.75
C SER A 1 28.09 12.96 -3.98
N CYS A 2 27.70 12.81 -5.25
CA CYS A 2 26.57 12.04 -5.82
C CYS A 2 25.13 12.48 -5.50
N THR A 3 24.72 13.65 -6.00
CA THR A 3 23.31 14.02 -6.20
C THR A 3 22.68 13.01 -7.18
N LYS A 4 21.69 12.23 -6.74
CA LYS A 4 20.99 11.29 -7.62
C LYS A 4 19.83 12.06 -8.26
N LEU A 5 19.85 12.19 -9.58
CA LEU A 5 18.67 12.60 -10.33
C LEU A 5 17.58 11.55 -10.11
N MET A 6 16.41 11.93 -9.59
CA MET A 6 15.22 11.06 -9.64
C MET A 6 14.56 11.04 -11.02
N CYS A 7 15.10 11.81 -11.95
CA CYS A 7 14.70 11.80 -13.35
C CYS A 7 15.76 11.07 -14.18
N ASN A 8 15.58 9.76 -14.39
CA ASN A 8 15.77 9.25 -15.76
C ASN A 8 14.72 9.97 -16.62
N CYS A 9 14.97 10.16 -17.92
CA CYS A 9 14.20 10.86 -18.95
C CYS A 9 12.69 10.51 -19.08
N ARG A 10 12.10 9.81 -18.08
CA ARG A 10 10.71 9.33 -17.99
C ARG A 10 10.08 9.52 -16.60
N GLY A 11 10.64 10.35 -15.71
CA GLY A 11 9.96 10.80 -14.48
C GLY A 11 9.70 9.72 -13.40
N LYS A 12 10.57 8.71 -13.28
CA LYS A 12 10.43 7.68 -12.23
C LYS A 12 11.59 7.71 -11.24
N ILE A 13 11.24 7.88 -9.96
CA ILE A 13 12.04 7.53 -8.79
C ILE A 13 12.50 6.07 -8.94
N ASP A 14 13.80 5.78 -8.80
CA ASP A 14 14.26 4.39 -8.62
C ASP A 14 13.65 3.87 -7.30
N PRO A 15 12.62 2.99 -7.36
CA PRO A 15 11.79 2.72 -6.19
C PRO A 15 12.58 2.05 -5.07
N GLY A 16 13.61 1.26 -5.43
CA GLY A 16 14.41 0.51 -4.48
C GLY A 16 15.33 1.39 -3.64
N SER A 17 16.11 2.27 -4.28
CA SER A 17 17.06 3.12 -3.54
C SER A 17 16.39 4.29 -2.83
N ALA A 18 15.30 4.84 -3.38
CA ALA A 18 14.53 5.87 -2.69
C ALA A 18 13.81 5.33 -1.46
N SER A 19 13.09 4.21 -1.57
CA SER A 19 12.39 3.61 -0.41
C SER A 19 13.35 3.27 0.72
N ARG A 20 14.55 2.74 0.39
CA ARG A 20 15.56 2.45 1.40
C ARG A 20 16.06 3.71 2.11
N TYR A 21 16.29 4.78 1.36
CA TYR A 21 16.71 6.05 1.94
C TYR A 21 15.62 6.70 2.81
N ILE A 22 14.36 6.62 2.39
CA ILE A 22 13.21 7.06 3.19
C ILE A 22 13.22 6.35 4.54
N MET A 23 13.37 5.02 4.54
CA MET A 23 13.38 4.26 5.80
C MET A 23 14.60 4.53 6.66
N LEU A 24 15.78 4.78 6.07
CA LEU A 24 16.95 5.23 6.82
C LEU A 24 16.68 6.56 7.54
N LEU A 25 16.04 7.52 6.86
CA LEU A 25 15.66 8.79 7.47
C LEU A 25 14.63 8.59 8.58
N VAL A 26 13.57 7.83 8.33
CA VAL A 26 12.51 7.55 9.33
C VAL A 26 13.11 6.89 10.56
N HIS A 27 13.85 5.80 10.41
CA HIS A 27 14.46 5.05 11.51
C HIS A 27 15.42 5.91 12.33
N ALA A 28 16.22 6.76 11.69
CA ALA A 28 17.15 7.64 12.38
C ALA A 28 16.47 8.75 13.21
N HIS A 29 15.21 9.07 12.94
CA HIS A 29 14.50 10.21 13.55
C HIS A 29 13.21 9.79 14.28
N VAL A 30 13.08 8.52 14.66
CA VAL A 30 12.00 8.11 15.57
C VAL A 30 12.23 8.76 16.93
N GLN A 31 11.32 9.67 17.32
CA GLN A 31 11.41 10.47 18.56
C GLN A 31 10.44 9.99 19.65
N GLY A 32 10.25 8.68 19.78
CA GLY A 32 9.43 8.12 20.87
C GLY A 32 8.85 6.74 20.55
N PRO A 33 8.01 6.20 21.45
CA PRO A 33 7.29 4.94 21.28
C PRO A 33 6.06 5.12 20.37
N VAL A 34 6.31 5.50 19.12
CA VAL A 34 5.24 5.73 18.12
C VAL A 34 4.79 4.41 17.50
N ASP A 35 3.52 4.07 17.66
CA ASP A 35 2.94 2.81 17.16
C ASP A 35 2.42 2.95 15.71
N SER A 36 2.23 4.20 15.29
CA SER A 36 1.50 4.59 14.10
C SER A 36 2.19 5.76 13.42
N TRP A 37 2.18 5.74 12.09
CA TRP A 37 2.69 6.85 11.28
C TRP A 37 2.04 8.19 11.63
N LYS A 38 0.78 8.19 12.09
CA LYS A 38 0.02 9.40 12.42
C LYS A 38 0.44 10.06 13.74
N GLU A 39 1.17 9.35 14.59
CA GLU A 39 1.63 9.86 15.89
C GLU A 39 2.91 10.69 15.79
N PHE A 40 3.60 10.61 14.65
CA PHE A 40 4.74 11.46 14.39
C PHE A 40 4.30 12.93 14.29
N PRO A 41 5.02 13.86 14.93
CA PRO A 41 4.74 15.28 14.77
C PRO A 41 4.89 15.72 13.31
N GLN A 42 4.01 16.62 12.84
CA GLN A 42 4.08 17.15 11.47
C GLN A 42 5.44 17.80 11.18
N SER A 43 6.06 18.46 12.15
CA SER A 43 7.39 19.04 12.04
C SER A 43 8.48 18.01 11.70
N VAL A 44 8.34 16.77 12.18
CA VAL A 44 9.25 15.67 11.85
C VAL A 44 9.06 15.25 10.39
N TRP A 45 7.81 15.17 9.90
CA TRP A 45 7.57 14.85 8.48
C TRP A 45 8.17 15.90 7.55
N GLU A 46 7.99 17.18 7.87
CA GLU A 46 8.57 18.27 7.08
C GLU A 46 10.09 18.20 7.04
N LEU A 47 10.73 17.94 8.20
CA LEU A 47 12.18 17.75 8.28
C LEU A 47 12.65 16.57 7.42
N LEU A 48 11.99 15.41 7.54
CA LEU A 48 12.39 14.22 6.79
C LEU A 48 12.18 14.37 5.29
N PHE A 49 11.13 15.08 4.88
CA PHE A 49 10.91 15.40 3.48
C PHE A 49 11.95 16.41 2.97
N ASP A 50 12.32 17.43 3.73
CA ASP A 50 13.41 18.35 3.37
C ASP A 50 14.76 17.61 3.22
N MET A 51 15.08 16.69 4.13
CA MET A 51 16.27 15.84 4.00
C MET A 51 16.22 14.92 2.77
N PHE A 52 15.02 14.51 2.37
CA PHE A 52 14.80 13.73 1.15
C PHE A 52 15.02 14.56 -0.11
N THR A 53 14.44 15.76 -0.19
CA THR A 53 14.55 16.65 -1.36
C THR A 53 15.97 17.20 -1.53
N ARG A 54 16.77 17.34 -0.46
CA ARG A 54 18.21 17.66 -0.56
C ARG A 54 19.01 16.59 -1.29
N ARG A 55 18.56 15.33 -1.23
CA ARG A 55 19.26 14.18 -1.85
C ARG A 55 18.87 13.94 -3.30
N TYR A 56 17.71 14.47 -3.70
CA TYR A 56 17.01 14.15 -4.93
C TYR A 56 16.53 15.42 -5.63
N VAL A 57 16.99 15.64 -6.85
CA VAL A 57 16.62 16.81 -7.65
C VAL A 57 15.40 16.50 -8.50
N PHE A 58 14.43 17.42 -8.48
CA PHE A 58 13.23 17.39 -9.31
C PHE A 58 13.42 18.36 -10.47
N THR A 59 13.21 17.89 -11.70
CA THR A 59 13.44 18.70 -12.91
C THR A 59 12.30 19.67 -13.16
N ARG A 60 11.08 19.33 -12.75
CA ARG A 60 9.89 20.16 -12.96
C ARG A 60 9.25 20.56 -11.63
N PRO A 61 8.77 21.80 -11.47
CA PRO A 61 8.09 22.23 -10.24
C PRO A 61 6.89 21.37 -9.85
N GLU A 62 6.14 20.87 -10.84
CA GLU A 62 4.98 19.99 -10.64
C GLU A 62 5.31 18.59 -10.10
N ASP A 63 6.57 18.16 -10.17
CA ASP A 63 7.00 16.85 -9.68
C ASP A 63 7.12 16.84 -8.15
N LEU A 64 7.37 17.99 -7.52
CA LEU A 64 7.59 18.08 -6.08
C LEU A 64 6.32 17.73 -5.26
N PRO A 65 5.13 18.27 -5.55
CA PRO A 65 3.89 17.85 -4.87
C PRO A 65 3.59 16.35 -5.07
N ARG A 66 3.82 15.81 -6.27
CA ARG A 66 3.62 14.38 -6.55
C ARG A 66 4.61 13.52 -5.77
N ALA A 67 5.87 13.93 -5.72
CA ALA A 67 6.90 13.26 -4.96
C ALA A 67 6.60 13.27 -3.46
N ARG A 68 6.00 14.35 -2.93
CA ARG A 68 5.52 14.42 -1.54
C ARG A 68 4.50 13.33 -1.25
N VAL A 69 3.46 13.21 -2.07
CA VAL A 69 2.41 12.19 -1.91
C VAL A 69 2.99 10.77 -1.94
N VAL A 70 3.86 10.49 -2.93
CA VAL A 70 4.51 9.17 -3.04
C VAL A 70 5.43 8.90 -1.86
N TRP A 71 6.18 9.90 -1.41
CA TRP A 71 7.09 9.81 -0.26
C TRP A 71 6.33 9.48 1.02
N GLU A 72 5.24 10.21 1.32
CA GLU A 72 4.42 9.99 2.51
C GLU A 72 3.80 8.59 2.51
N SER A 73 3.20 8.18 1.39
CA SER A 73 2.62 6.84 1.24
C SER A 73 3.67 5.73 1.43
N THR A 74 4.85 5.91 0.82
CA THR A 74 5.97 4.96 0.93
C THR A 74 6.48 4.87 2.37
N ALA A 75 6.67 6.00 3.03
CA ALA A 75 7.18 6.08 4.39
C ALA A 75 6.19 5.45 5.39
N GLN A 76 4.90 5.80 5.29
CA GLN A 76 3.84 5.20 6.10
C GLN A 76 3.77 3.69 5.94
N THR A 77 3.74 3.21 4.69
CA THR A 77 3.60 1.78 4.39
C THR A 77 4.79 0.98 4.91
N ASN A 78 6.01 1.47 4.65
CA ASN A 78 7.22 0.78 5.04
C ASN A 78 7.50 0.88 6.55
N PHE A 79 7.14 1.98 7.22
CA PHE A 79 7.25 2.08 8.68
C PHE A 79 6.36 1.04 9.37
N ARG A 80 5.08 0.98 8.97
CA ARG A 80 4.15 -0.05 9.45
C ARG A 80 4.70 -1.47 9.22
N LYS A 81 5.29 -1.71 8.05
CA LYS A 81 5.93 -2.99 7.73
C LYS A 81 7.12 -3.28 8.65
N SER A 82 8.02 -2.33 8.88
CA SER A 82 9.16 -2.49 9.79
C SER A 82 8.72 -2.80 11.22
N MET A 83 7.65 -2.17 11.71
CA MET A 83 7.07 -2.47 13.03
C MET A 83 6.53 -3.90 13.09
N TRP A 84 5.78 -4.33 12.06
CA TRP A 84 5.28 -5.69 11.98
C TRP A 84 6.41 -6.72 11.90
N GLU A 85 7.46 -6.47 11.10
CA GLU A 85 8.64 -7.35 11.00
C GLU A 85 9.38 -7.47 12.34
N ALA A 86 9.46 -6.38 13.11
CA ALA A 86 10.04 -6.41 14.46
C ALA A 86 9.21 -7.28 15.41
N GLN A 87 7.88 -7.12 15.43
CA GLN A 87 6.98 -7.95 16.25
C GLN A 87 7.02 -9.43 15.84
N ASP A 88 7.02 -9.71 14.53
CA ASP A 88 7.09 -11.07 13.98
C ASP A 88 8.42 -11.74 14.35
N LYS A 89 9.53 -11.01 14.25
CA LYS A 89 10.84 -11.49 14.69
C LYS A 89 10.84 -11.79 16.19
N ALA A 90 10.37 -10.87 17.02
CA ALA A 90 10.29 -11.07 18.46
C ALA A 90 9.42 -12.29 18.83
N THR A 91 8.25 -12.42 18.20
CA THR A 91 7.33 -13.56 18.37
C THR A 91 8.02 -14.88 18.03
N LYS A 92 8.76 -14.94 16.93
CA LYS A 92 9.49 -16.15 16.51
C LYS A 92 10.63 -16.48 17.46
N THR A 93 11.35 -15.47 17.95
CA THR A 93 12.47 -15.69 18.86
C THR A 93 12.01 -16.14 20.25
N THR A 94 10.90 -15.58 20.76
CA THR A 94 10.39 -15.91 22.10
C THR A 94 9.41 -17.09 22.09
N SER A 95 8.99 -17.54 20.89
CA SER A 95 7.87 -18.47 20.71
C SER A 95 6.56 -18.03 21.40
N SER A 96 6.41 -16.73 21.66
CA SER A 96 5.26 -16.16 22.37
C SER A 96 4.65 -15.01 21.59
N ARG A 97 3.32 -14.99 21.51
CA ARG A 97 2.55 -13.86 20.96
C ARG A 97 2.21 -12.80 22.02
N ASP A 98 2.61 -13.01 23.26
CA ASP A 98 2.46 -12.03 24.33
C ASP A 98 3.54 -10.94 24.19
N PRO A 99 3.16 -9.66 23.97
CA PRO A 99 4.11 -8.56 23.86
C PRO A 99 5.03 -8.38 25.07
N THR A 100 4.61 -8.81 26.26
CA THR A 100 5.46 -8.74 27.46
C THR A 100 6.69 -9.65 27.38
N ALA A 101 6.66 -10.68 26.53
CA ALA A 101 7.82 -11.53 26.26
C ALA A 101 8.82 -10.89 25.28
N TRP A 102 8.47 -9.77 24.63
CA TRP A 102 9.26 -9.19 23.54
C TRP A 102 10.27 -8.13 23.99
N LEU A 103 10.32 -7.77 25.28
CA LEU A 103 11.05 -6.60 25.80
C LEU A 103 12.52 -6.53 25.35
N ASP A 104 13.23 -7.68 25.34
CA ASP A 104 14.64 -7.76 24.96
C ASP A 104 14.89 -7.99 23.46
N TYR A 105 13.82 -8.09 22.66
CA TYR A 105 13.85 -8.50 21.24
C TYR A 105 13.48 -7.37 20.27
N GLY A 106 13.67 -6.12 20.71
CA GLY A 106 13.43 -4.94 19.89
C GLY A 106 14.37 -4.82 18.69
N PRO A 107 13.98 -4.06 17.65
CA PRO A 107 14.81 -3.86 16.49
C PRO A 107 15.97 -2.90 16.80
N VAL A 108 17.13 -3.13 16.17
CA VAL A 108 18.38 -2.37 16.40
C VAL A 108 18.22 -0.86 16.16
N TRP A 109 17.32 -0.47 15.28
CA TRP A 109 17.08 0.93 14.93
C TRP A 109 16.17 1.68 15.91
N LEU A 110 15.52 0.98 16.84
CA LEU A 110 14.63 1.58 17.83
C LEU A 110 15.27 1.50 19.21
N LYS A 111 15.18 2.59 19.98
CA LYS A 111 15.71 2.59 21.35
C LYS A 111 14.92 1.61 22.22
N ARG A 112 15.63 0.98 23.18
CA ARG A 112 15.06 -0.05 24.05
C ARG A 112 13.87 0.45 24.87
N ASP A 113 13.98 1.63 25.45
CA ASP A 113 12.92 2.29 26.22
C ASP A 113 11.65 2.55 25.38
N TYR A 114 11.82 2.94 24.11
CA TYR A 114 10.70 3.10 23.19
C TYR A 114 10.06 1.77 22.84
N TRP A 115 10.87 0.74 22.57
CA TRP A 115 10.38 -0.61 22.31
C TRP A 115 9.63 -1.21 23.50
N GLU A 116 10.17 -1.08 24.71
CA GLU A 116 9.53 -1.52 25.96
C GLU A 116 8.17 -0.86 26.15
N SER A 117 8.10 0.47 25.98
CA SER A 117 6.84 1.22 26.04
C SER A 117 5.81 0.73 25.01
N LEU A 118 6.25 0.41 23.78
CA LEU A 118 5.39 -0.16 22.74
C LEU A 118 4.92 -1.58 23.07
N CYS A 119 5.77 -2.42 23.64
CA CYS A 119 5.38 -3.76 24.10
C CYS A 119 4.29 -3.66 25.16
N HIS A 120 4.42 -2.76 26.14
CA HIS A 120 3.37 -2.50 27.12
C HIS A 120 2.09 -1.99 26.48
N HIS A 121 2.19 -1.08 25.50
CA HIS A 121 1.03 -0.60 24.75
C HIS A 121 0.30 -1.75 24.02
N TRP A 122 1.03 -2.63 23.33
CA TRP A 122 0.45 -3.78 22.63
C TRP A 122 -0.08 -4.86 23.58
N ALA A 123 0.45 -4.94 24.80
CA ALA A 123 -0.06 -5.82 25.84
C ALA A 123 -1.42 -5.36 26.40
N THR A 124 -1.83 -4.11 26.15
CA THR A 124 -3.14 -3.61 26.63
C THR A 124 -4.32 -4.35 26.00
N GLY A 125 -5.35 -4.62 26.80
CA GLY A 125 -6.60 -5.25 26.35
C GLY A 125 -7.21 -4.59 25.10
N PRO A 126 -7.40 -3.25 25.09
CA PRO A 126 -7.96 -2.56 23.92
C PRO A 126 -7.15 -2.74 22.63
N TRP A 127 -5.82 -2.84 22.72
CA TRP A 127 -5.01 -3.09 21.52
C TRP A 127 -5.17 -4.54 21.05
N GLN A 128 -5.10 -5.50 21.98
CA GLN A 128 -5.26 -6.92 21.65
C GLN A 128 -6.64 -7.22 21.07
N GLU A 129 -7.70 -6.65 21.63
CA GLU A 129 -9.06 -6.79 21.10
C GLU A 129 -9.18 -6.28 19.66
N ARG A 130 -8.65 -5.08 19.37
CA ARG A 130 -8.61 -4.53 18.00
C ARG A 130 -7.83 -5.46 17.05
N SER A 131 -6.69 -5.98 17.50
CA SER A 131 -5.85 -6.90 16.72
C SER A 131 -6.58 -8.22 16.42
N GLN A 132 -7.24 -8.81 17.41
CA GLN A 132 -8.02 -10.04 17.24
C GLN A 132 -9.26 -9.81 16.39
N ALA A 133 -9.96 -8.69 16.54
CA ALA A 133 -11.08 -8.33 15.69
C ALA A 133 -10.63 -8.20 14.22
N ALA A 134 -9.53 -7.50 13.96
CA ALA A 134 -8.98 -7.38 12.61
C ALA A 134 -8.57 -8.76 12.03
N LYS A 135 -8.06 -9.67 12.86
CA LYS A 135 -7.75 -11.04 12.45
C LYS A 135 -9.01 -11.84 12.12
N ARG A 136 -10.05 -11.79 12.97
CA ARG A 136 -11.34 -12.44 12.74
C ARG A 136 -12.01 -11.90 11.48
N ASN A 137 -11.98 -10.60 11.25
CA ASN A 137 -12.53 -9.97 10.05
C ASN A 137 -11.85 -10.46 8.76
N ARG A 138 -10.51 -10.62 8.79
CA ARG A 138 -9.78 -11.23 7.65
C ARG A 138 -10.11 -12.70 7.45
N ALA A 139 -10.31 -13.45 8.53
CA ALA A 139 -10.63 -14.88 8.47
C ALA A 139 -12.10 -15.14 8.07
N ALA A 140 -13.02 -14.20 8.34
CA ALA A 140 -14.43 -14.32 8.00
C ALA A 140 -14.72 -14.13 6.50
N HIS A 141 -13.78 -13.53 5.76
CA HIS A 141 -13.94 -13.22 4.34
C HIS A 141 -12.66 -13.59 3.55
N PRO A 142 -12.24 -14.86 3.54
CA PRO A 142 -11.03 -15.30 2.84
C PRO A 142 -11.08 -15.05 1.33
N GLU A 143 -12.28 -15.00 0.75
CA GLU A 143 -12.55 -14.72 -0.66
C GLU A 143 -12.39 -13.23 -1.02
N LYS A 144 -12.50 -12.33 -0.03
CA LYS A 144 -12.43 -10.88 -0.28
C LYS A 144 -10.97 -10.45 -0.42
N ASN A 145 -10.66 -9.74 -1.50
CA ASN A 145 -9.34 -9.19 -1.86
C ASN A 145 -8.31 -10.19 -2.43
N VAL A 146 -8.77 -11.34 -2.93
CA VAL A 146 -7.90 -12.27 -3.67
C VAL A 146 -7.66 -11.73 -5.08
N HIS A 147 -6.38 -11.59 -5.45
CA HIS A 147 -5.94 -11.18 -6.77
C HIS A 147 -4.66 -11.95 -7.15
N THR A 148 -4.41 -12.15 -8.44
CA THR A 148 -3.31 -12.93 -9.02
C THR A 148 -2.10 -12.09 -9.45
N SER A 149 -2.14 -10.76 -9.24
CA SER A 149 -1.02 -9.87 -9.63
C SER A 149 0.27 -10.10 -8.86
N GLY A 150 0.20 -10.73 -7.69
CA GLY A 150 1.34 -10.85 -6.79
C GLY A 150 1.88 -9.47 -6.38
N SER A 151 3.20 -9.29 -6.42
CA SER A 151 3.87 -8.02 -6.09
C SER A 151 3.91 -7.00 -7.24
N VAL A 152 3.28 -7.30 -8.38
CA VAL A 152 3.28 -6.42 -9.56
C VAL A 152 2.12 -5.43 -9.47
N SER A 153 2.44 -4.14 -9.60
CA SER A 153 1.41 -3.09 -9.51
C SER A 153 0.44 -3.09 -10.69
N TYR A 154 -0.76 -2.55 -10.46
CA TYR A 154 -1.76 -2.27 -11.49
C TYR A 154 -1.21 -1.42 -12.64
N ALA A 155 -0.42 -0.38 -12.33
CA ALA A 155 0.23 0.45 -13.35
C ALA A 155 1.18 -0.37 -14.25
N THR A 156 1.88 -1.35 -13.68
CA THR A 156 2.76 -2.24 -14.44
C THR A 156 1.94 -3.20 -15.30
N HIS A 157 0.85 -3.76 -14.77
CA HIS A 157 -0.09 -4.59 -15.54
C HIS A 157 -0.74 -3.80 -16.68
N SER A 158 -1.18 -2.57 -16.43
CA SER A 158 -1.73 -1.66 -17.43
C SER A 158 -0.71 -1.37 -18.53
N GLN A 159 0.55 -1.09 -18.19
CA GLN A 159 1.59 -0.88 -19.19
C GLN A 159 1.85 -2.12 -20.05
N LYS A 160 1.87 -3.31 -19.44
CA LYS A 160 2.01 -4.58 -20.17
C LYS A 160 0.84 -4.80 -21.12
N LEU A 161 -0.39 -4.63 -20.65
CA LEU A 161 -1.58 -4.75 -21.49
C LEU A 161 -1.60 -3.72 -22.63
N ARG A 162 -1.13 -2.48 -22.39
CA ARG A 162 -1.00 -1.48 -23.46
C ARG A 162 -0.14 -1.95 -24.63
N HIS A 163 0.94 -2.67 -24.32
CA HIS A 163 1.81 -3.23 -25.33
C HIS A 163 1.21 -4.50 -25.96
N GLU A 164 0.51 -5.34 -25.18
CA GLU A 164 -0.14 -6.56 -25.68
C GLU A 164 -1.32 -6.25 -26.62
N LEU A 165 -2.06 -5.17 -26.37
CA LEU A 165 -3.27 -4.78 -27.14
C LEU A 165 -3.01 -3.69 -28.19
N GLU A 166 -1.81 -3.09 -28.20
CA GLU A 166 -1.46 -1.91 -29.03
C GLU A 166 -2.39 -0.70 -28.84
N ARG A 167 -3.12 -0.66 -27.71
CA ARG A 167 -4.01 0.44 -27.29
C ARG A 167 -4.10 0.54 -25.77
N GLY A 168 -4.75 1.57 -25.25
CA GLY A 168 -5.13 1.62 -23.82
C GLY A 168 -6.00 0.41 -23.42
N PRO A 169 -5.67 -0.34 -22.34
CA PRO A 169 -6.59 -1.33 -21.79
C PRO A 169 -7.73 -0.63 -21.07
N THR A 170 -8.92 -1.21 -21.16
CA THR A 170 -10.07 -0.79 -20.34
C THR A 170 -9.85 -1.21 -18.89
N PHE A 171 -10.59 -0.60 -17.96
CA PHE A 171 -10.53 -1.02 -16.56
C PHE A 171 -10.96 -2.48 -16.36
N ARG A 172 -11.98 -2.93 -17.11
CA ARG A 172 -12.46 -4.33 -17.14
C ARG A 172 -11.36 -5.31 -17.55
N GLU A 173 -10.61 -5.00 -18.61
CA GLU A 173 -9.47 -5.81 -19.07
C GLU A 173 -8.35 -5.87 -18.03
N LEU A 174 -8.07 -4.74 -17.39
CA LEU A 174 -7.08 -4.66 -16.32
C LEU A 174 -7.52 -5.45 -15.07
N PHE A 175 -8.80 -5.41 -14.72
CA PHE A 175 -9.36 -6.17 -13.61
C PHE A 175 -9.31 -7.68 -13.90
N ASP A 176 -9.70 -8.11 -15.09
CA ASP A 176 -9.61 -9.51 -15.52
C ASP A 176 -8.18 -10.03 -15.45
N ARG A 177 -7.21 -9.24 -15.90
CA ARG A 177 -5.79 -9.59 -15.89
C ARG A 177 -5.26 -9.93 -14.49
N THR A 178 -5.86 -9.34 -13.46
CA THR A 178 -5.41 -9.43 -12.06
C THR A 178 -6.33 -10.26 -11.18
N HIS A 179 -7.51 -10.65 -11.66
CA HIS A 179 -8.50 -11.42 -10.89
C HIS A 179 -8.94 -12.71 -11.57
N LYS A 180 -8.42 -13.03 -12.77
CA LYS A 180 -8.57 -14.33 -13.40
C LYS A 180 -7.30 -15.17 -13.30
N GLN A 181 -7.48 -16.48 -13.22
CA GLN A 181 -6.39 -17.44 -13.25
C GLN A 181 -5.87 -17.61 -14.68
N LYS A 182 -4.53 -17.63 -14.82
CA LYS A 182 -3.91 -17.87 -16.12
C LYS A 182 -4.14 -19.33 -16.54
N GLY A 183 -4.68 -19.54 -17.74
CA GLY A 183 -4.92 -20.87 -18.31
C GLY A 183 -6.39 -21.26 -18.30
N THR A 184 -7.10 -21.09 -17.18
CA THR A 184 -8.54 -21.37 -17.09
C THR A 184 -9.41 -20.16 -17.45
N ASN A 185 -8.88 -18.95 -17.31
CA ASN A 185 -9.62 -17.69 -17.49
C ASN A 185 -10.82 -17.55 -16.52
N GLU A 186 -10.83 -18.33 -15.44
CA GLU A 186 -11.84 -18.28 -14.39
C GLU A 186 -11.45 -17.27 -13.31
N TYR A 187 -12.44 -16.68 -12.65
CA TYR A 187 -12.19 -15.78 -11.53
C TYR A 187 -11.62 -16.52 -10.32
N VAL A 188 -10.72 -15.84 -9.62
CA VAL A 188 -10.01 -16.38 -8.45
C VAL A 188 -10.89 -16.43 -7.19
N SER A 189 -12.04 -15.77 -7.23
CA SER A 189 -13.06 -15.78 -6.19
C SER A 189 -14.44 -15.49 -6.79
N GLU A 190 -15.48 -16.00 -6.13
CA GLU A 190 -16.88 -15.66 -6.45
C GLU A 190 -17.10 -14.15 -6.33
N SER A 191 -16.53 -13.50 -5.30
CA SER A 191 -16.61 -12.04 -5.12
C SER A 191 -16.06 -11.27 -6.32
N ALA A 192 -14.93 -11.69 -6.89
CA ALA A 192 -14.39 -11.03 -8.08
C ALA A 192 -15.32 -11.18 -9.30
N CYS A 193 -15.98 -12.34 -9.44
CA CYS A 193 -17.00 -12.56 -10.49
C CYS A 193 -18.23 -11.67 -10.27
N THR A 194 -18.76 -11.62 -9.05
CA THR A 194 -19.92 -10.79 -8.72
C THR A 194 -19.66 -9.30 -8.94
N ILE A 195 -18.50 -8.79 -8.50
CA ILE A 195 -18.10 -7.40 -8.73
C ILE A 195 -18.00 -7.14 -10.24
N ALA A 196 -17.49 -8.12 -10.99
CA ALA A 196 -17.34 -7.98 -12.42
C ALA A 196 -18.66 -7.82 -13.15
N GLU A 197 -19.58 -8.75 -12.91
CA GLU A 197 -20.92 -8.75 -13.50
C GLU A 197 -21.74 -7.54 -13.07
N ALA A 198 -21.59 -7.10 -11.81
CA ALA A 198 -22.24 -5.89 -11.32
C ALA A 198 -21.74 -4.65 -12.06
N TYR A 199 -20.42 -4.51 -12.25
CA TYR A 199 -19.85 -3.39 -13.00
C TYR A 199 -20.33 -3.37 -14.45
N ASP A 200 -20.30 -4.52 -15.12
CA ASP A 200 -20.75 -4.63 -16.51
C ASP A 200 -22.24 -4.25 -16.65
N ARG A 201 -23.08 -4.65 -15.69
CA ARG A 201 -24.50 -4.26 -15.62
C ARG A 201 -24.66 -2.76 -15.40
N THR A 202 -23.95 -2.17 -14.43
CA THR A 202 -24.04 -0.73 -14.15
C THR A 202 -23.55 0.11 -15.33
N MET A 203 -22.50 -0.31 -16.03
CA MET A 203 -22.03 0.36 -17.25
C MET A 203 -23.08 0.27 -18.36
N ALA A 204 -23.74 -0.88 -18.55
CA ALA A 204 -24.80 -1.02 -19.54
C ALA A 204 -26.04 -0.16 -19.22
N ASP A 205 -26.41 -0.03 -17.95
CA ASP A 205 -27.54 0.80 -17.52
C ASP A 205 -27.25 2.31 -17.67
N ARG A 206 -26.00 2.72 -17.44
CA ARG A 206 -25.57 4.14 -17.50
C ARG A 206 -25.29 4.62 -18.92
N TYR A 207 -24.77 3.75 -19.78
CA TYR A 207 -24.34 4.10 -21.13
C TYR A 207 -25.15 3.33 -22.16
N ALA A 208 -26.03 4.06 -22.86
CA ALA A 208 -26.84 3.48 -23.94
C ALA A 208 -25.96 2.84 -25.03
N GLU A 209 -26.48 1.79 -25.68
CA GLU A 209 -25.78 1.06 -26.72
C GLU A 209 -25.32 2.00 -27.85
N GLY A 210 -24.02 1.95 -28.18
CA GLY A 210 -23.41 2.82 -29.20
C GLY A 210 -22.89 4.17 -28.69
N THR A 211 -23.05 4.49 -27.39
CA THR A 211 -22.39 5.67 -26.80
C THR A 211 -20.93 5.35 -26.41
N PRO A 212 -19.98 6.29 -26.58
CA PRO A 212 -18.63 6.11 -26.09
C PRO A 212 -18.62 5.92 -24.57
N GLN A 213 -18.19 4.76 -24.11
CA GLN A 213 -18.01 4.47 -22.70
C GLN A 213 -16.65 4.99 -22.21
N PRO A 214 -16.55 5.52 -20.99
CA PRO A 214 -15.25 5.86 -20.41
C PRO A 214 -14.46 4.59 -20.07
N ASP A 215 -13.13 4.70 -20.03
CA ASP A 215 -12.24 3.60 -19.63
C ASP A 215 -12.52 3.09 -18.21
N LEU A 216 -12.97 3.98 -17.32
CA LEU A 216 -13.43 3.72 -15.94
C LEU A 216 -14.55 4.73 -15.62
N ASP A 217 -15.71 4.25 -15.16
CA ASP A 217 -16.68 5.07 -14.42
C ASP A 217 -16.48 4.81 -12.92
N PRO A 218 -15.92 5.79 -12.17
CA PRO A 218 -15.63 5.64 -10.75
C PRO A 218 -16.86 5.38 -9.88
N GLU A 219 -18.01 5.92 -10.26
CA GLU A 219 -19.26 5.74 -9.52
C GLU A 219 -19.84 4.37 -9.82
N ALA A 220 -19.88 3.94 -11.08
CA ALA A 220 -20.31 2.59 -11.45
C ALA A 220 -19.45 1.53 -10.75
N TRP A 221 -18.14 1.77 -10.64
CA TRP A 221 -17.25 0.91 -9.88
C TRP A 221 -17.54 0.93 -8.38
N GLY A 222 -17.79 2.12 -7.82
CA GLY A 222 -18.21 2.27 -6.43
C GLY A 222 -19.48 1.48 -6.11
N ASP A 223 -20.47 1.54 -7.00
CA ASP A 223 -21.74 0.82 -6.87
C ASP A 223 -21.52 -0.71 -6.93
N ALA A 224 -20.70 -1.18 -7.88
CA ALA A 224 -20.41 -2.60 -8.07
C ALA A 224 -19.54 -3.23 -6.95
N ALA A 225 -18.55 -2.49 -6.45
CA ALA A 225 -17.57 -3.00 -5.48
C ALA A 225 -17.96 -2.77 -4.00
N GLY A 226 -19.14 -2.19 -3.73
CA GLY A 226 -19.65 -1.98 -2.37
C GLY A 226 -19.15 -0.71 -1.68
N GLY A 227 -18.86 0.35 -2.43
CA GLY A 227 -18.66 1.71 -1.94
C GLY A 227 -17.25 2.30 -2.11
N PRO A 228 -17.06 3.59 -1.75
CA PRO A 228 -15.88 4.40 -2.10
C PRO A 228 -14.55 3.91 -1.52
N ARG A 229 -14.55 2.96 -0.58
CA ARG A 229 -13.31 2.40 -0.01
C ARG A 229 -12.56 1.50 -1.00
N TYR A 230 -13.22 0.98 -2.03
CA TYR A 230 -12.58 0.13 -3.04
C TYR A 230 -11.84 0.93 -4.12
N MET A 231 -12.09 2.24 -4.25
CA MET A 231 -11.42 3.10 -5.24
C MET A 231 -9.91 3.28 -4.98
N SER A 232 -9.48 3.26 -3.71
CA SER A 232 -8.09 3.62 -3.35
C SER A 232 -7.03 2.59 -3.72
N ILE A 233 -7.42 1.40 -4.18
CA ILE A 233 -6.49 0.33 -4.57
C ILE A 233 -6.10 0.47 -6.06
N PHE A 234 -6.83 1.27 -6.85
CA PHE A 234 -6.72 1.29 -8.32
C PHE A 234 -6.23 2.62 -8.93
N LEU A 235 -6.07 3.66 -8.12
CA LEU A 235 -5.50 4.98 -8.51
C LEU A 235 -4.11 5.15 -7.89
#